data_AF-A0A7X0XBC1-F1
#
_entry.id   AF-A0A7X0XBC1-F1
#
_cell.length_a   1.000
_cell.length_b   1.000
_cell.length_c   1.000
_cell.angle_alpha   90.00
_cell.angle_beta   90.00
_cell.angle_gamma   90.00
#
_symmetry.space_group_name_H-M   'P 1'
#
loop_
_entity.id
_entity.type
_entity.pdbx_description
1 polymer ?
#
loop_
_entity_poly.entity_id
_entity_poly.type
_entity_poly.pdbx_seq_one_letter_code
_entity_poly.pdbx_strand_id
1 'polypeptide(L)'
;MKKYSDDYLIEEIKLCAKRLGHPPRVRDFPHYSLASKRFGSWKAFLEAAGLSIYNGRQIKSVNSRYGLAKAAQEQALTLGHAPNSNEFKYKHIVYEFFSSWDEFIKFTGLKPNEQFVKNKKVYTSEELVAEVRVVEANLGRIPKCYEVPHAVYAAVRKQYGGWKSFLFKEGFSEKAPTMNSNIHKGGEKV
;
A
#
# COMPACT_ATOMS: atom_id res chain seq x y z
N MET A 1 7.15 -6.13 44.56
CA MET A 1 6.93 -4.95 43.68
C MET A 1 7.81 -5.07 42.46
N LYS A 2 7.26 -5.11 41.24
CA LYS A 2 8.08 -4.99 40.02
C LYS A 2 8.67 -3.58 39.99
N LYS A 3 10.01 -3.47 40.10
CA LYS A 3 10.72 -2.20 39.89
C LYS A 3 10.78 -1.97 38.38
N TYR A 4 9.94 -1.08 37.88
CA TYR A 4 10.14 -0.53 36.53
C TYR A 4 11.39 0.33 36.57
N SER A 5 12.33 0.13 35.64
CA SER A 5 13.46 1.05 35.44
C SER A 5 13.01 2.26 34.62
N ASP A 6 13.82 3.32 34.63
CA ASP A 6 13.53 4.53 33.85
C ASP A 6 13.60 4.23 32.34
N ASP A 7 14.58 3.42 31.92
CA ASP A 7 14.69 2.93 30.53
C ASP A 7 13.47 2.11 30.11
N TYR A 8 12.96 1.25 30.99
CA TYR A 8 11.75 0.48 30.70
C TYR A 8 10.56 1.41 30.46
N LEU A 9 10.39 2.45 31.28
CA LEU A 9 9.29 3.41 31.11
C LEU A 9 9.43 4.16 29.78
N ILE A 10 10.65 4.57 29.41
CA ILE A 10 10.94 5.24 28.13
C ILE A 10 10.61 4.34 26.93
N GLU A 11 11.01 3.08 26.95
CA GLU A 11 10.71 2.17 25.83
C GLU A 11 9.22 1.84 25.75
N GLU A 12 8.56 1.64 26.88
CA GLU A 12 7.13 1.36 26.93
C GLU A 12 6.29 2.54 26.39
N ILE A 13 6.67 3.78 26.70
CA ILE A 13 5.93 4.96 26.19
C ILE A 13 6.16 5.18 24.69
N LYS A 14 7.35 4.89 24.16
CA LYS A 14 7.62 4.91 22.71
C LYS A 14 6.81 3.84 21.98
N LEU A 15 6.74 2.63 22.52
CA LEU A 15 5.91 1.56 21.99
C LEU A 15 4.43 1.95 22.02
N CYS A 16 3.98 2.56 23.11
CA CYS A 16 2.63 3.09 23.21
C CYS A 16 2.37 4.16 22.13
N ALA A 17 3.31 5.11 21.93
CA ALA A 17 3.21 6.13 20.89
C ALA A 17 3.13 5.52 19.48
N LYS A 18 3.95 4.50 19.19
CA LYS A 18 3.96 3.78 17.91
C LYS A 18 2.63 3.07 17.66
N ARG A 19 2.05 2.44 18.69
CA ARG A 19 0.75 1.76 18.63
C ARG A 19 -0.39 2.75 18.40
N LEU A 20 -0.34 3.92 19.06
CA LEU A 20 -1.36 4.96 18.90
C LEU A 20 -1.19 5.78 17.61
N GLY A 21 0.01 5.80 17.03
CA GLY A 21 0.34 6.69 15.91
C GLY A 21 0.37 8.17 16.31
N HIS A 22 0.44 8.46 17.60
CA HIS A 22 0.61 9.78 18.19
C HIS A 22 1.16 9.62 19.63
N PRO A 23 1.76 10.68 20.22
CA PRO A 23 2.18 10.68 21.61
C PRO A 23 1.03 10.35 22.58
N PRO A 24 1.24 9.42 23.54
CA PRO A 24 0.19 8.96 24.44
C PRO A 24 -0.30 10.06 25.38
N ARG A 25 -1.58 10.01 25.77
CA ARG A 25 -2.11 10.81 26.88
C ARG A 25 -1.87 10.09 28.19
N VAL A 26 -2.04 10.81 29.29
CA VAL A 26 -1.95 10.28 30.66
C VAL A 26 -2.78 9.00 30.85
N ARG A 27 -4.02 8.96 30.31
CA ARG A 27 -4.91 7.79 30.37
C ARG A 27 -4.49 6.61 29.49
N ASP A 28 -3.62 6.84 28.51
CA ASP A 28 -3.19 5.82 27.56
C ASP A 28 -1.95 5.06 28.09
N PHE A 29 -1.39 5.49 29.22
CA PHE A 29 -0.18 4.92 29.82
C PHE A 29 -0.41 4.54 31.29
N PRO A 30 -0.50 3.23 31.62
CA PRO A 30 -0.82 2.76 32.97
C PRO A 30 0.14 3.26 34.06
N HIS A 31 1.40 3.53 33.71
CA HIS A 31 2.44 3.94 34.65
C HIS A 31 2.65 5.47 34.69
N TYR A 32 1.65 6.26 34.28
CA TYR A 32 1.80 7.72 34.20
C TYR A 32 2.22 8.36 35.53
N SER A 33 1.68 7.88 36.66
CA SER A 33 1.90 8.48 37.97
C SER A 33 3.33 8.26 38.43
N LEU A 34 3.84 7.04 38.22
CA LEU A 34 5.23 6.67 38.46
C LEU A 34 6.17 7.46 37.55
N ALA A 35 5.89 7.50 36.24
CA ALA A 35 6.71 8.20 35.26
C ALA A 35 6.75 9.71 35.54
N SER A 36 5.60 10.33 35.82
CA SER A 36 5.54 11.76 36.16
C SER A 36 6.32 12.08 37.44
N LYS A 37 6.28 11.20 38.44
CA LYS A 37 7.04 11.39 39.69
C LYS A 37 8.55 11.30 39.48
N ARG A 38 9.01 10.36 38.64
CA ARG A 38 10.44 10.14 38.41
C ARG A 38 11.09 11.16 37.50
N PHE A 39 10.39 11.55 36.44
CA PHE A 39 10.87 12.51 35.45
C PHE A 39 10.43 13.95 35.76
N GLY A 40 9.82 14.19 36.92
CA GLY A 40 9.36 15.50 37.39
C GLY A 40 8.00 15.95 36.84
N SER A 41 7.62 15.53 35.62
CA SER A 41 6.27 15.72 35.09
C SER A 41 5.99 14.76 33.93
N TRP A 42 4.71 14.60 33.56
CA TRP A 42 4.32 13.87 32.35
C TRP A 42 4.96 14.48 31.08
N LYS A 43 5.04 15.82 31.05
CA LYS A 43 5.68 16.57 29.97
C LYS A 43 7.16 16.19 29.84
N ALA A 44 7.90 16.29 30.94
CA ALA A 44 9.33 15.97 30.96
C ALA A 44 9.60 14.50 30.63
N PHE A 45 8.70 13.59 31.03
CA PHE A 45 8.78 12.18 30.64
C PHE A 45 8.61 11.96 29.13
N LEU A 46 7.63 12.61 28.49
CA LEU A 46 7.47 12.54 27.04
C LEU A 46 8.68 13.12 26.31
N GLU A 47 9.20 14.27 26.78
CA GLU A 47 10.41 14.89 26.22
C GLU A 47 11.64 13.97 26.36
N ALA A 48 11.82 13.30 27.51
CA ALA A 48 12.88 12.32 27.71
C ALA A 48 12.77 11.11 26.76
N ALA A 49 11.55 10.77 26.33
CA ALA A 49 11.30 9.73 25.33
C ALA A 49 11.41 10.23 23.87
N GLY A 50 11.75 11.51 23.65
CA GLY A 50 11.78 12.13 22.33
C GLY A 50 10.39 12.33 21.70
N LEU A 51 9.34 12.38 22.53
CA LEU A 51 7.96 12.53 22.10
C LEU A 51 7.46 13.96 22.31
N SER A 52 6.89 14.55 21.26
CA SER A 52 6.27 15.88 21.33
C SER A 52 4.97 15.86 22.13
N ILE A 53 4.68 16.96 22.81
CA ILE A 53 3.42 17.13 23.54
C ILE A 53 2.39 17.69 22.57
N TYR A 54 1.39 16.88 22.25
CA TYR A 54 0.26 17.38 21.48
C TYR A 54 -0.87 17.77 22.41
N ASN A 55 -1.43 18.97 22.20
CA ASN A 55 -2.64 19.36 22.91
C ASN A 55 -3.87 18.59 22.36
N GLY A 56 -4.97 18.57 23.11
CA GLY A 56 -6.19 17.86 22.72
C GLY A 56 -6.79 18.30 21.38
N ARG A 57 -6.48 19.52 20.90
CA ARG A 57 -6.84 20.00 19.55
C ARG A 57 -5.94 19.40 18.47
N GLN A 58 -4.65 19.28 18.71
CA GLN A 58 -3.68 18.70 17.77
C GLN A 58 -3.87 17.19 17.61
N ILE A 59 -4.28 16.46 18.65
CA ILE A 59 -4.62 15.03 18.52
C ILE A 59 -5.95 14.83 17.76
N LYS A 60 -6.87 15.81 17.87
CA LYS A 60 -8.09 15.87 17.03
C LYS A 60 -7.81 16.42 15.63
N SER A 61 -6.59 16.88 15.36
CA SER A 61 -6.18 17.24 14.01
C SER A 61 -6.12 15.99 13.17
N VAL A 62 -6.52 16.15 11.91
CA VAL A 62 -6.40 15.13 10.88
C VAL A 62 -4.96 14.71 10.60
N ASN A 63 -3.95 15.41 11.13
CA ASN A 63 -2.53 15.06 10.95
C ASN A 63 -2.04 13.91 11.87
N SER A 64 -2.90 12.94 12.19
CA SER A 64 -2.54 11.78 13.00
C SER A 64 -3.28 10.54 12.52
N ARG A 65 -2.74 9.33 12.77
CA ARG A 65 -3.40 8.06 12.41
C ARG A 65 -4.84 7.99 12.92
N TYR A 66 -5.06 8.38 14.17
CA TYR A 66 -6.39 8.38 14.79
C TYR A 66 -7.29 9.51 14.25
N GLY A 67 -6.75 10.71 14.03
CA GLY A 67 -7.48 11.81 13.42
C GLY A 67 -7.99 11.46 12.02
N LEU A 68 -7.14 10.82 11.21
CA LEU A 68 -7.51 10.27 9.90
C LEU A 68 -8.58 9.18 10.04
N ALA A 69 -8.39 8.24 10.97
CA ALA A 69 -9.36 7.17 11.19
C ALA A 69 -10.74 7.70 11.61
N LYS A 70 -10.78 8.67 12.52
CA LYS A 70 -12.02 9.33 12.98
C LYS A 70 -12.69 10.09 11.84
N ALA A 71 -11.92 10.84 11.06
CA ALA A 71 -12.46 11.54 9.88
C ALA A 71 -13.03 10.55 8.84
N ALA A 72 -12.37 9.41 8.62
CA ALA A 72 -12.87 8.38 7.71
C ALA A 72 -14.14 7.69 8.25
N GLN A 73 -14.22 7.43 9.55
CA GLN A 73 -15.43 6.90 10.20
C GLN A 73 -16.60 7.90 10.12
N GLU A 74 -16.37 9.18 10.41
CA GLU A 74 -17.39 10.23 10.30
C GLU A 74 -17.88 10.37 8.85
N GLN A 75 -16.96 10.36 7.88
CA GLN A 75 -17.33 10.38 6.48
C GLN A 75 -18.10 9.12 6.07
N ALA A 76 -17.75 7.94 6.62
CA ALA A 76 -18.46 6.71 6.35
C ALA A 76 -19.92 6.75 6.83
N LEU A 77 -20.19 7.42 7.96
CA LEU A 77 -21.56 7.66 8.43
C LEU A 77 -22.35 8.51 7.44
N THR A 78 -21.71 9.50 6.82
CA THR A 78 -22.34 10.37 5.81
C THR A 78 -22.58 9.65 4.48
N LEU A 79 -21.62 8.81 4.04
CA LEU A 79 -21.70 8.09 2.76
C LEU A 79 -22.51 6.80 2.84
N GLY A 80 -22.73 6.25 4.04
CA GLY A 80 -23.29 4.91 4.23
C GLY A 80 -22.32 3.77 3.88
N HIS A 81 -21.08 4.08 3.52
CA HIS A 81 -20.02 3.11 3.24
C HIS A 81 -18.64 3.67 3.59
N ALA A 82 -17.63 2.81 3.75
CA ALA A 82 -16.26 3.26 3.95
C ALA A 82 -15.78 4.10 2.75
N PRO A 83 -15.11 5.24 2.97
CA PRO A 83 -14.60 6.07 1.88
C PRO A 83 -13.47 5.34 1.14
N ASN A 84 -13.43 5.50 -0.17
CA ASN A 84 -12.26 5.12 -0.96
C ASN A 84 -11.18 6.22 -0.95
N SER A 85 -10.01 5.93 -1.52
CA SER A 85 -8.89 6.87 -1.51
C SER A 85 -9.20 8.18 -2.25
N ASN A 86 -10.05 8.17 -3.27
CA ASN A 86 -10.43 9.37 -4.00
C ASN A 86 -11.52 10.19 -3.32
N GLU A 87 -12.37 9.56 -2.50
CA GLU A 87 -13.42 10.23 -1.72
C GLU A 87 -12.87 10.89 -0.46
N PHE A 88 -11.74 10.41 0.06
CA PHE A 88 -11.17 10.93 1.29
C PHE A 88 -10.22 12.10 1.03
N LYS A 89 -10.63 13.31 1.43
CA LYS A 89 -9.86 14.55 1.26
C LYS A 89 -8.40 14.44 1.73
N TYR A 90 -8.15 13.66 2.77
CA TYR A 90 -6.85 13.56 3.44
C TYR A 90 -6.02 12.36 2.98
N LYS A 91 -6.31 11.80 1.80
CA LYS A 91 -5.61 10.61 1.28
C LYS A 91 -4.09 10.74 1.24
N HIS A 92 -3.56 11.92 0.97
CA HIS A 92 -2.13 12.18 0.92
C HIS A 92 -1.49 11.95 2.30
N ILE A 93 -2.12 12.44 3.36
CA ILE A 93 -1.69 12.24 4.74
C ILE A 93 -1.82 10.76 5.15
N VAL A 94 -2.86 10.06 4.66
CA VAL A 94 -2.98 8.61 4.89
C VAL A 94 -1.74 7.88 4.40
N TYR A 95 -1.23 8.19 3.20
CA TYR A 95 -0.03 7.55 2.66
C TYR A 95 1.27 7.95 3.36
N GLU A 96 1.29 9.02 4.17
CA GLU A 96 2.44 9.34 5.03
C GLU A 96 2.52 8.41 6.25
N PHE A 97 1.38 7.91 6.73
CA PHE A 97 1.31 7.11 7.97
C PHE A 97 1.05 5.61 7.75
N PHE A 98 0.45 5.25 6.63
CA PHE A 98 0.03 3.89 6.27
C PHE A 98 0.63 3.49 4.94
N SER A 99 1.06 2.23 4.84
CA SER A 99 1.71 1.69 3.62
C SER A 99 0.71 1.44 2.49
N SER A 100 -0.58 1.33 2.82
CA SER A 100 -1.66 1.17 1.84
C SER A 100 -3.00 1.71 2.35
N TRP A 101 -3.90 1.99 1.41
CA TRP A 101 -5.29 2.33 1.73
C TRP A 101 -6.00 1.20 2.48
N ASP A 102 -5.72 -0.05 2.10
CA ASP A 102 -6.31 -1.22 2.74
C ASP A 102 -5.87 -1.34 4.20
N GLU A 103 -4.60 -1.06 4.50
CA GLU A 103 -4.08 -1.01 5.88
C GLU A 103 -4.79 0.09 6.69
N PHE A 104 -4.97 1.26 6.10
CA PHE A 104 -5.71 2.35 6.73
C PHE A 104 -7.16 1.97 7.03
N ILE A 105 -7.89 1.43 6.06
CA ILE A 105 -9.29 1.01 6.25
C ILE A 105 -9.39 -0.08 7.33
N LYS A 106 -8.47 -1.06 7.33
CA LYS A 106 -8.38 -2.06 8.41
C LYS A 106 -8.15 -1.40 9.78
N PHE A 107 -7.25 -0.42 9.86
CA PHE A 107 -6.98 0.32 11.09
C PHE A 107 -8.20 1.09 11.59
N THR A 108 -9.04 1.61 10.70
CA THR A 108 -10.29 2.29 11.08
C THR A 108 -11.38 1.35 11.61
N GLY A 109 -11.25 0.03 11.41
CA GLY A 109 -12.30 -0.95 11.73
C GLY A 109 -13.51 -0.91 10.79
N LEU A 110 -13.46 -0.12 9.71
CA LEU A 110 -14.51 -0.09 8.70
C LEU A 110 -14.43 -1.31 7.77
N LYS A 111 -15.58 -1.75 7.26
CA LYS A 111 -15.63 -2.75 6.19
C LYS A 111 -15.31 -2.08 4.85
N PRO A 112 -14.37 -2.61 4.04
CA PRO A 112 -14.10 -2.08 2.71
C PRO A 112 -15.35 -2.06 1.84
N ASN A 113 -15.52 -1.00 1.05
CA ASN A 113 -16.67 -0.89 0.16
C ASN A 113 -16.60 -1.98 -0.95
N GLU A 114 -17.51 -2.95 -0.87
CA GLU A 114 -17.57 -4.11 -1.77
C GLU A 114 -17.73 -3.75 -3.25
N GLN A 115 -18.38 -2.63 -3.56
CA GLN A 115 -18.61 -2.20 -4.94
C GLN A 115 -17.30 -1.88 -5.65
N PHE A 116 -16.29 -1.41 -4.90
CA PHE A 116 -14.94 -1.17 -5.42
C PHE A 116 -14.05 -2.42 -5.35
N VAL A 117 -14.31 -3.33 -4.41
CA VAL A 117 -13.62 -4.64 -4.35
C VAL A 117 -13.97 -5.48 -5.58
N LYS A 118 -15.24 -5.48 -6.00
CA LYS A 118 -15.74 -6.26 -7.15
C LYS A 118 -15.18 -5.77 -8.49
N ASN A 119 -14.82 -4.50 -8.62
CA ASN A 119 -14.25 -3.93 -9.86
C ASN A 119 -12.76 -4.24 -10.06
N LYS A 120 -12.11 -4.95 -9.14
CA LYS A 120 -10.73 -5.42 -9.32
C LYS A 120 -10.75 -6.73 -10.10
N LYS A 121 -10.69 -6.67 -11.44
CA LYS A 121 -10.52 -7.87 -12.28
C LYS A 121 -9.30 -8.65 -11.77
N VAL A 122 -9.55 -9.83 -11.22
CA VAL A 122 -8.50 -10.75 -10.78
C VAL A 122 -8.17 -11.61 -11.97
N TYR A 123 -6.96 -11.45 -12.52
CA TYR A 123 -6.49 -12.30 -13.60
C TYR A 123 -5.92 -13.61 -13.04
N THR A 124 -6.30 -14.75 -13.61
CA THR A 124 -5.53 -15.99 -13.44
C THR A 124 -4.27 -15.99 -14.31
N SER A 125 -3.33 -16.89 -14.03
CA SER A 125 -2.14 -17.10 -14.88
C SER A 125 -2.53 -17.39 -16.33
N GLU A 126 -3.53 -18.24 -16.55
CA GLU A 126 -4.03 -18.63 -17.87
C GLU A 126 -4.67 -17.46 -18.60
N GLU A 127 -5.46 -16.62 -17.91
CA GLU A 127 -6.04 -15.41 -18.48
C GLU A 127 -4.97 -14.40 -18.90
N LEU A 128 -3.89 -14.25 -18.10
CA LEU A 128 -2.76 -13.39 -18.47
C LEU A 128 -2.07 -13.91 -19.73
N VAL A 129 -1.79 -15.22 -19.82
CA VAL A 129 -1.19 -15.81 -21.01
C VAL A 129 -2.09 -15.60 -22.23
N ALA A 130 -3.39 -15.85 -22.11
CA ALA A 130 -4.35 -15.67 -23.20
C ALA A 130 -4.36 -14.23 -23.72
N GLU A 131 -4.46 -13.24 -22.84
CA GLU A 131 -4.46 -11.82 -23.21
C GLU A 131 -3.14 -11.42 -23.90
N VAL A 132 -2.00 -11.90 -23.41
CA VAL A 132 -0.69 -11.61 -24.03
C VAL A 132 -0.56 -12.31 -25.39
N ARG A 133 -1.07 -13.53 -25.55
CA ARG A 133 -1.08 -14.26 -26.83
C ARG A 133 -1.95 -13.56 -27.89
N VAL A 134 -3.07 -12.95 -27.49
CA VAL A 134 -3.90 -12.14 -28.40
C VAL A 134 -3.10 -10.96 -28.96
N VAL A 135 -2.38 -10.24 -28.09
CA VAL A 135 -1.54 -9.13 -28.53
C VAL A 135 -0.35 -9.61 -29.37
N GLU A 136 0.27 -10.73 -29.00
CA GLU A 136 1.35 -11.35 -29.80
C GLU A 136 0.88 -11.71 -31.21
N ALA A 137 -0.30 -12.31 -31.34
CA ALA A 137 -0.88 -12.67 -32.63
C ALA A 137 -1.12 -11.42 -33.50
N ASN A 138 -1.57 -10.33 -32.91
CA ASN A 138 -1.78 -9.06 -33.61
C ASN A 138 -0.48 -8.38 -34.05
N LEU A 139 0.58 -8.50 -33.25
CA LEU A 139 1.89 -7.89 -33.55
C LEU A 139 2.80 -8.79 -34.39
N GLY A 140 2.50 -10.09 -34.48
CA GLY A 140 3.39 -11.10 -35.08
C GLY A 140 4.69 -11.30 -34.30
N ARG A 141 4.79 -10.77 -33.08
CA ARG A 141 5.96 -10.85 -32.19
C ARG A 141 5.55 -10.71 -30.74
N ILE A 142 6.43 -11.12 -29.82
CA ILE A 142 6.20 -10.94 -28.39
C ILE A 142 5.97 -9.44 -28.08
N PRO A 143 4.87 -9.09 -27.39
CA PRO A 143 4.61 -7.72 -27.01
C PRO A 143 5.56 -7.26 -25.90
N LYS A 144 5.89 -5.97 -25.94
CA LYS A 144 6.53 -5.27 -24.83
C LYS A 144 5.50 -5.01 -23.74
N CYS A 145 5.97 -4.78 -22.51
CA CYS A 145 5.10 -4.60 -21.35
C CYS A 145 4.08 -3.45 -21.47
N TYR A 146 4.37 -2.43 -22.29
CA TYR A 146 3.49 -1.29 -22.54
C TYR A 146 2.60 -1.47 -23.78
N GLU A 147 2.74 -2.57 -24.52
CA GLU A 147 1.91 -2.91 -25.69
C GLU A 147 0.71 -3.79 -25.30
N VAL A 148 0.66 -4.27 -24.06
CA VAL A 148 -0.49 -4.99 -23.49
C VAL A 148 -1.34 -4.06 -22.63
N PRO A 149 -2.62 -4.38 -22.39
CA PRO A 149 -3.46 -3.59 -21.50
C PRO A 149 -2.81 -3.37 -20.14
N HIS A 150 -2.90 -2.14 -19.59
CA HIS A 150 -2.27 -1.79 -18.32
C HIS A 150 -2.67 -2.73 -17.17
N ALA A 151 -3.92 -3.19 -17.14
CA ALA A 151 -4.41 -4.14 -16.14
C ALA A 151 -3.69 -5.50 -16.20
N VAL A 152 -3.39 -5.98 -17.42
CA VAL A 152 -2.63 -7.22 -17.65
C VAL A 152 -1.20 -7.05 -17.16
N TYR A 153 -0.52 -5.95 -17.53
CA TYR A 153 0.84 -5.69 -17.05
C TYR A 153 0.92 -5.56 -15.52
N ALA A 154 -0.02 -4.84 -14.91
CA ALA A 154 -0.08 -4.69 -13.45
C ALA A 154 -0.27 -6.03 -12.73
N ALA A 155 -1.13 -6.90 -13.28
CA ALA A 155 -1.33 -8.25 -12.76
C ALA A 155 -0.09 -9.14 -12.94
N VAL A 156 0.56 -9.10 -14.10
CA VAL A 156 1.84 -9.79 -14.36
C VAL A 156 2.91 -9.36 -13.37
N ARG A 157 3.11 -8.05 -13.18
CA ARG A 157 4.10 -7.52 -12.22
C ARG A 157 3.84 -8.02 -10.80
N LYS A 158 2.56 -8.10 -10.39
CA LYS A 158 2.18 -8.55 -9.06
C LYS A 158 2.40 -10.06 -8.86
N GLN A 159 2.05 -10.89 -9.84
CA GLN A 159 2.08 -12.35 -9.71
C GLN A 159 3.45 -12.97 -10.02
N TYR A 160 4.19 -12.41 -10.98
CA TYR A 160 5.45 -12.95 -11.49
C TYR A 160 6.68 -12.13 -11.09
N GLY A 161 6.47 -11.00 -10.40
CA GLY A 161 7.55 -10.08 -10.03
C GLY A 161 8.09 -9.24 -11.19
N GLY A 162 7.63 -9.47 -12.42
CA GLY A 162 8.03 -8.69 -13.59
C GLY A 162 7.68 -9.32 -14.94
N TRP A 163 7.75 -8.51 -16.00
CA TRP A 163 7.42 -8.93 -17.37
C TRP A 163 8.35 -10.03 -17.89
N LYS A 164 9.67 -9.88 -17.70
CA LYS A 164 10.65 -10.88 -18.15
C LYS A 164 10.45 -12.22 -17.45
N SER A 165 10.18 -12.21 -16.14
CA SER A 165 9.90 -13.41 -15.36
C SER A 165 8.65 -14.13 -15.85
N PHE A 166 7.62 -13.38 -16.21
CA PHE A 166 6.40 -13.93 -16.81
C PHE A 166 6.69 -14.57 -18.17
N LEU A 167 7.36 -13.87 -19.08
CA LEU A 167 7.69 -14.44 -20.40
C LEU A 167 8.53 -15.72 -20.28
N PHE A 168 9.52 -15.72 -19.38
CA PHE A 168 10.37 -16.89 -19.14
C PHE A 168 9.57 -18.06 -18.54
N LYS A 169 8.74 -17.81 -17.53
CA LYS A 169 7.97 -18.85 -16.83
C LYS A 169 6.85 -19.44 -17.69
N GLU A 170 6.21 -18.61 -18.52
CA GLU A 170 5.09 -19.01 -19.39
C GLU A 170 5.54 -19.41 -20.81
N GLY A 171 6.85 -19.52 -21.06
CA GLY A 171 7.39 -20.08 -22.30
C GLY A 171 7.18 -19.20 -23.54
N PHE A 172 7.19 -17.88 -23.40
CA PHE A 172 7.23 -16.97 -24.55
C PHE A 172 8.65 -16.90 -25.11
N SER A 173 8.90 -17.54 -26.25
CA SER A 173 10.17 -17.50 -26.97
C SER A 173 10.09 -16.64 -28.23
N GLU A 174 11.13 -15.85 -28.51
CA GLU A 174 11.23 -15.11 -29.76
C GLU A 174 11.29 -16.12 -30.92
N LYS A 175 10.23 -16.21 -31.74
CA LYS A 175 10.34 -16.88 -33.04
C LYS A 175 11.28 -16.03 -33.90
N ALA A 176 12.39 -16.63 -34.31
CA ALA A 176 13.32 -16.02 -35.27
C ALA A 176 12.54 -15.56 -36.51
N PRO A 177 12.84 -14.38 -37.09
CA PRO A 177 12.20 -13.96 -38.31
C PRO A 177 12.53 -14.97 -39.40
N THR A 178 11.49 -15.51 -40.04
CA THR A 178 11.59 -16.35 -41.23
C THR A 178 12.39 -15.58 -42.29
N MET A 179 13.63 -15.98 -42.52
CA MET A 179 14.37 -15.58 -43.71
C MET A 179 13.58 -16.06 -44.92
N ASN A 180 12.90 -15.14 -45.60
CA ASN A 180 12.30 -15.41 -46.90
C ASN A 180 13.43 -15.75 -47.88
N SER A 181 13.56 -17.04 -48.18
CA SER A 181 14.30 -17.58 -49.31
C SER A 181 13.66 -17.10 -50.60
N ASN A 182 14.10 -15.96 -51.14
CA ASN A 182 13.75 -15.57 -52.49
C ASN A 182 14.74 -16.22 -53.47
N ILE A 183 14.33 -17.38 -53.97
CA ILE A 183 14.86 -18.03 -55.15
C ILE A 183 14.59 -17.12 -56.34
N HIS A 184 15.63 -16.66 -57.03
CA HIS A 184 15.50 -16.26 -58.43
C HIS A 184 16.42 -17.13 -59.28
N LYS A 185 15.80 -18.16 -59.87
CA LYS A 185 16.33 -18.88 -61.03
C LYS A 185 16.23 -17.97 -62.26
N GLY A 186 17.38 -17.77 -62.91
CA GLY A 186 17.64 -17.82 -64.36
C GLY A 186 16.67 -17.17 -65.36
N GLY A 187 17.27 -16.47 -66.35
CA GLY A 187 16.63 -16.29 -67.66
C GLY A 187 17.03 -15.03 -68.42
N GLU A 188 18.25 -15.01 -68.94
CA GLU A 188 18.65 -14.60 -70.29
C GLU A 188 17.60 -13.90 -71.19
N LYS A 189 17.97 -12.78 -71.84
CA LYS A 189 17.63 -12.53 -73.26
C LYS A 189 18.37 -11.33 -73.88
N VAL A 190 19.09 -11.68 -74.95
CA VAL A 190 19.53 -10.95 -76.19
C VAL A 190 20.50 -9.79 -76.06
#